data_AF-A0A2G6N9B1-F1
#
_entry.id   AF-A0A2G6N9B1-F1
#
_cell.length_a   1.000
_cell.length_b   1.000
_cell.length_c   1.000
_cell.angle_alpha   90.00
_cell.angle_beta   90.00
_cell.angle_gamma   90.00
#
_symmetry.space_group_name_H-M   'P 1'
#
loop_
_entity.id
_entity.type
_entity.pdbx_description
1 polymer ?
#
loop_
_entity_poly.entity_id
_entity_poly.type
_entity_poly.pdbx_seq_one_letter_code
_entity_poly.pdbx_strand_id
1 'polypeptide(L)'
;MRTPAMYTALFAFISWGLLPAYWKTMQAVPAISILCHRMIWSCVVIALILSVQHRWNEVGEVVASGKTLLVLLVSGLVVGSNWFLYIWAVNTNYVLETSLGYYITPLCTILFGCLIFKDRLRRAQTISILCAVAGVGYMLVAYGRLPWIALALAFSFSAYGLIRKIVRVMALPGLFIETLFLTIPALTYLIGYAPVQEAFPPTPSLRLLLMSAGVATSLPLWAFTYSAKNLSLVTLGVLQFIAPSLAFLLGVFAYKESFTSVHLVTFVCIWTGLVIYSVETWLHYRHTHHHTMTSEDA
;
A
#
# COMPACT_ATOMS: atom_id res chain seq x y z
N MET A 1 -1.96 -15.91 15.93
CA MET A 1 -2.36 -15.44 14.58
C MET A 1 -1.92 -14.01 14.23
N ARG A 2 -1.68 -13.07 15.18
CA ARG A 2 -1.32 -11.67 14.84
C ARG A 2 0.14 -11.45 14.42
N THR A 3 1.08 -12.25 14.89
CA THR A 3 2.52 -12.06 14.65
C THR A 3 2.92 -12.17 13.16
N PRO A 4 2.49 -13.19 12.39
CA PRO A 4 2.77 -13.26 10.96
C PRO A 4 2.19 -12.09 10.16
N ALA A 5 1.01 -11.61 10.56
CA ALA A 5 0.36 -10.45 9.94
C ALA A 5 1.12 -9.14 10.22
N MET A 6 1.76 -9.01 11.38
CA MET A 6 2.61 -7.85 11.68
C MET A 6 3.86 -7.83 10.78
N TYR A 7 4.55 -8.96 10.63
CA TYR A 7 5.75 -9.04 9.78
C TYR A 7 5.45 -8.77 8.31
N THR A 8 4.34 -9.29 7.80
CA THR A 8 3.90 -9.04 6.43
C THR A 8 3.48 -7.58 6.21
N ALA A 9 2.87 -6.92 7.21
CA ALA A 9 2.58 -5.49 7.15
C ALA A 9 3.87 -4.65 7.10
N LEU A 10 4.83 -4.95 7.99
CA LEU A 10 6.14 -4.29 8.01
C LEU A 10 6.87 -4.47 6.69
N PHE A 11 6.92 -5.70 6.17
CA PHE A 11 7.50 -5.97 4.86
C PHE A 11 6.84 -5.12 3.76
N ALA A 12 5.51 -5.10 3.68
CA ALA A 12 4.80 -4.31 2.67
C ALA A 12 5.17 -2.82 2.72
N PHE A 13 5.10 -2.20 3.91
CA PHE A 13 5.34 -0.76 4.05
C PHE A 13 6.82 -0.37 3.94
N ILE A 14 7.74 -1.23 4.39
CA ILE A 14 9.18 -1.03 4.16
C ILE A 14 9.49 -1.14 2.67
N SER A 15 8.99 -2.17 1.99
CA SER A 15 9.17 -2.31 0.54
C SER A 15 8.64 -1.10 -0.21
N TRP A 16 7.40 -0.66 0.06
CA TRP A 16 6.84 0.53 -0.58
C TRP A 16 7.61 1.82 -0.29
N GLY A 17 8.14 1.98 0.93
CA GLY A 17 9.00 3.11 1.27
C GLY A 17 10.33 3.13 0.52
N LEU A 18 10.84 1.97 0.11
CA LEU A 18 12.10 1.83 -0.64
C LEU A 18 11.93 1.81 -2.16
N LEU A 19 10.73 1.50 -2.66
CA LEU A 19 10.43 1.45 -4.09
C LEU A 19 10.77 2.72 -4.89
N PRO A 20 10.70 3.96 -4.35
CA PRO A 20 11.17 5.14 -5.08
C PRO A 20 12.60 5.00 -5.61
N ALA A 21 13.50 4.33 -4.86
CA ALA A 21 14.86 4.07 -5.31
C ALA A 21 14.93 3.09 -6.48
N TYR A 22 14.06 2.08 -6.46
CA TYR A 22 13.93 1.15 -7.56
C TYR A 22 13.39 1.83 -8.83
N TRP A 23 12.34 2.66 -8.72
CA TRP A 23 11.79 3.40 -9.87
C TRP A 23 12.79 4.38 -10.46
N LYS A 24 13.66 4.98 -9.64
CA LYS A 24 14.73 5.87 -10.10
C LYS A 24 15.71 5.20 -11.07
N THR A 25 15.89 3.88 -10.97
CA THR A 25 16.75 3.13 -11.93
C THR A 25 16.13 2.98 -13.32
N MET A 26 14.83 3.25 -13.47
CA MET A 26 14.08 3.11 -14.72
C MET A 26 13.62 4.45 -15.29
N GLN A 27 14.24 5.56 -14.93
CA GLN A 27 13.85 6.90 -15.40
C GLN A 27 13.85 7.07 -16.93
N ALA A 28 14.58 6.22 -17.66
CA ALA A 28 14.59 6.20 -19.11
C ALA A 28 13.31 5.59 -19.73
N VAL A 29 12.47 4.91 -18.94
CA VAL A 29 11.22 4.29 -19.39
C VAL A 29 10.04 5.16 -18.99
N PRO A 30 9.09 5.45 -19.91
CA PRO A 30 7.87 6.17 -19.56
C PRO A 30 7.11 5.48 -18.43
N ALA A 31 6.58 6.27 -17.49
CA ALA A 31 5.90 5.76 -16.30
C ALA A 31 4.71 4.84 -16.63
N ILE A 32 3.98 5.14 -17.72
CA ILE A 32 2.87 4.31 -18.17
C ILE A 32 3.32 2.92 -18.65
N SER A 33 4.46 2.83 -19.34
CA SER A 33 5.05 1.54 -19.74
C SER A 33 5.52 0.75 -18.52
N ILE A 34 6.13 1.40 -17.53
CA ILE A 34 6.47 0.77 -16.24
C ILE A 34 5.22 0.22 -15.56
N LEU A 35 4.11 0.97 -15.55
CA LEU A 35 2.85 0.52 -14.96
C LEU A 35 2.32 -0.74 -15.65
N CYS A 36 2.28 -0.74 -16.98
CA CYS A 36 1.80 -1.87 -17.75
C CYS A 36 2.66 -3.12 -17.51
N HIS A 37 3.99 -2.98 -17.52
CA HIS A 37 4.89 -4.07 -17.19
C HIS A 37 4.69 -4.59 -15.76
N ARG A 38 4.51 -3.71 -14.76
CA ARG A 38 4.20 -4.14 -13.39
C ARG A 38 2.93 -4.98 -13.35
N MET A 39 1.86 -4.58 -14.03
CA MET A 39 0.59 -5.33 -14.05
C MET A 39 0.77 -6.72 -14.66
N ILE A 40 1.38 -6.80 -15.85
CA ILE A 40 1.61 -8.05 -16.58
C ILE A 40 2.50 -8.99 -15.77
N TRP A 41 3.67 -8.50 -15.32
CA TRP A 41 4.62 -9.35 -14.60
C TRP A 41 4.15 -9.69 -13.20
N SER A 42 3.34 -8.86 -12.54
CA SER A 42 2.67 -9.25 -11.29
C SER A 42 1.72 -10.43 -11.53
N CYS A 43 0.92 -10.41 -12.61
CA CYS A 43 0.05 -11.53 -12.97
C CYS A 43 0.85 -12.81 -13.21
N VAL A 44 1.96 -12.72 -13.97
CA VAL A 44 2.86 -13.87 -14.22
C VAL A 44 3.46 -14.40 -12.91
N VAL A 45 4.02 -13.54 -12.07
CA VAL A 45 4.62 -13.93 -10.78
C VAL A 45 3.60 -14.63 -9.89
N ILE A 46 2.39 -14.08 -9.77
CA ILE A 46 1.33 -14.67 -8.94
C ILE A 46 0.87 -16.01 -9.52
N ALA A 47 0.72 -16.13 -10.84
CA ALA A 47 0.39 -17.38 -11.50
C ALA A 47 1.43 -18.46 -11.23
N LEU A 48 2.73 -18.12 -11.29
CA LEU A 48 3.81 -19.04 -10.97
C LEU A 48 3.74 -19.51 -9.51
N ILE A 49 3.50 -18.60 -8.56
CA ILE A 49 3.34 -18.96 -7.14
C ILE A 49 2.12 -19.87 -6.94
N LEU A 50 1.00 -19.59 -7.60
CA LEU A 50 -0.20 -20.43 -7.55
C LEU A 50 0.04 -21.84 -8.10
N SER A 51 0.79 -21.95 -9.20
CA SER A 51 1.17 -23.23 -9.80
C SER A 51 2.05 -24.05 -8.87
N VAL A 52 3.08 -23.44 -8.27
CA VAL A 52 3.97 -24.13 -7.31
C VAL A 52 3.22 -24.55 -6.05
N GLN A 53 2.25 -23.75 -5.59
CA GLN A 53 1.44 -24.09 -4.42
C GLN A 53 0.26 -25.03 -4.75
N HIS A 54 0.01 -25.32 -6.03
CA HIS A 54 -1.16 -26.08 -6.52
C HIS A 54 -2.52 -25.52 -6.07
N ARG A 55 -2.66 -24.20 -6.00
CA ARG A 55 -3.84 -23.50 -5.46
C ARG A 55 -4.82 -22.97 -6.51
N TRP A 56 -4.79 -23.53 -7.71
CA TRP A 56 -5.68 -23.12 -8.81
C TRP A 56 -7.16 -23.39 -8.52
N ASN A 57 -7.47 -24.38 -7.68
CA ASN A 57 -8.84 -24.66 -7.25
C ASN A 57 -9.49 -23.44 -6.56
N GLU A 58 -8.74 -22.73 -5.71
CA GLU A 58 -9.24 -21.52 -5.04
C GLU A 58 -9.53 -20.37 -6.03
N VAL A 59 -8.82 -20.32 -7.17
CA VAL A 59 -9.15 -19.37 -8.24
C VAL A 59 -10.46 -19.76 -8.91
N GLY A 60 -10.65 -21.06 -9.18
CA GLY A 60 -11.90 -21.60 -9.72
C GLY A 60 -13.11 -21.29 -8.84
N GLU A 61 -12.97 -21.45 -7.52
CA GLU A 61 -14.02 -21.12 -6.54
C GLU A 61 -14.41 -19.63 -6.58
N VAL A 62 -13.43 -18.74 -6.74
CA VAL A 62 -13.68 -17.30 -6.87
C VAL A 62 -14.45 -16.98 -8.15
N VAL A 63 -14.07 -17.59 -9.28
CA VAL A 63 -14.73 -17.37 -10.57
C VAL A 63 -16.16 -17.94 -10.56
N ALA A 64 -16.36 -19.10 -9.94
CA ALA A 64 -17.68 -19.69 -9.76
C ALA A 64 -18.60 -18.81 -8.89
N SER A 65 -18.02 -18.05 -7.95
CA SER A 65 -18.74 -17.08 -7.14
C SER A 65 -18.82 -15.72 -7.85
N GLY A 66 -19.80 -15.55 -8.74
CA GLY A 66 -19.98 -14.31 -9.52
C GLY A 66 -20.00 -13.03 -8.68
N LYS A 67 -20.57 -13.07 -7.46
CA LYS A 67 -20.54 -11.95 -6.51
C LYS A 67 -19.12 -11.64 -6.03
N THR A 68 -18.34 -12.65 -5.66
CA THR A 68 -16.97 -12.50 -5.19
C THR A 68 -16.07 -12.00 -6.31
N LEU A 69 -16.22 -12.56 -7.52
CA LEU A 69 -15.55 -12.11 -8.72
C LEU A 69 -15.84 -10.62 -8.98
N LEU A 70 -17.11 -10.20 -8.97
CA LEU A 70 -17.48 -8.80 -9.18
C LEU A 70 -16.83 -7.86 -8.16
N VAL A 71 -16.81 -8.23 -6.87
CA VAL A 71 -16.15 -7.41 -5.84
C VAL A 71 -14.64 -7.33 -6.08
N LEU A 72 -14.00 -8.40 -6.54
CA LEU A 72 -12.57 -8.37 -6.89
C LEU A 72 -12.28 -7.56 -8.16
N LEU A 73 -13.18 -7.56 -9.15
CA LEU A 73 -13.06 -6.69 -10.32
C LEU A 73 -13.18 -5.21 -9.92
N VAL A 74 -14.12 -4.87 -9.03
CA VAL A 74 -14.23 -3.52 -8.46
C VAL A 74 -12.98 -3.17 -7.65
N SER A 75 -12.48 -4.09 -6.82
CA SER A 75 -11.22 -3.92 -6.07
C SER A 75 -10.04 -3.65 -7.00
N GLY A 76 -9.92 -4.43 -8.08
CA GLY A 76 -8.91 -4.28 -9.13
C GLY A 76 -9.03 -2.94 -9.85
N LEU A 77 -10.24 -2.50 -10.16
CA LEU A 77 -10.49 -1.19 -10.75
C LEU A 77 -10.08 -0.06 -9.81
N VAL A 78 -10.46 -0.13 -8.53
CA VAL A 78 -10.10 0.88 -7.52
C VAL A 78 -8.58 1.03 -7.39
N VAL A 79 -7.85 -0.08 -7.27
CA VAL A 79 -6.39 -0.01 -7.15
C VAL A 79 -5.70 0.36 -8.48
N GLY A 80 -6.24 -0.08 -9.62
CA GLY A 80 -5.76 0.30 -10.94
C GLY A 80 -5.94 1.79 -11.22
N SER A 81 -7.11 2.35 -10.92
CA SER A 81 -7.39 3.78 -11.01
C SER A 81 -6.52 4.60 -10.06
N ASN A 82 -6.24 4.08 -8.85
CA ASN A 82 -5.30 4.71 -7.92
C ASN A 82 -3.89 4.82 -8.53
N TRP A 83 -3.35 3.73 -9.09
CA TRP A 83 -2.03 3.76 -9.73
C TRP A 83 -1.99 4.66 -10.97
N PHE A 84 -3.05 4.64 -11.78
CA PHE A 84 -3.17 5.53 -12.93
C PHE A 84 -3.17 7.00 -12.48
N LEU A 85 -4.01 7.36 -11.50
CA LEU A 85 -4.07 8.72 -10.97
C LEU A 85 -2.72 9.18 -10.43
N TYR A 86 -2.01 8.30 -9.72
CA TYR A 86 -0.67 8.59 -9.22
C TYR A 86 0.30 8.93 -10.35
N ILE A 87 0.36 8.10 -11.40
CA ILE A 87 1.26 8.31 -12.53
C ILE A 87 0.89 9.56 -13.31
N TRP A 88 -0.40 9.75 -13.58
CA TRP A 88 -0.89 10.96 -14.24
C TRP A 88 -0.52 12.22 -13.44
N ALA A 89 -0.72 12.21 -12.12
CA ALA A 89 -0.40 13.32 -11.24
C ALA A 89 1.10 13.64 -11.23
N VAL A 90 1.96 12.62 -11.14
CA VAL A 90 3.42 12.82 -11.22
C VAL A 90 3.82 13.43 -12.56
N ASN A 91 3.29 12.91 -13.67
CA ASN A 91 3.60 13.41 -15.02
C ASN A 91 3.06 14.82 -15.30
N THR A 92 2.05 15.27 -14.54
CA THR A 92 1.45 16.61 -14.66
C THR A 92 1.94 17.57 -13.58
N ASN A 93 3.09 17.28 -12.94
CA ASN A 93 3.75 18.09 -11.93
C ASN A 93 2.98 18.24 -10.59
N TYR A 94 2.07 17.33 -10.27
CA TYR A 94 1.38 17.25 -8.97
C TYR A 94 2.08 16.33 -7.95
N VAL A 95 3.41 16.22 -8.02
CA VAL A 95 4.22 15.36 -7.13
C VAL A 95 4.00 15.70 -5.64
N LEU A 96 3.78 16.98 -5.31
CA LEU A 96 3.46 17.38 -3.95
C LEU A 96 2.13 16.78 -3.46
N GLU A 97 1.08 16.77 -4.28
CA GLU A 97 -0.20 16.17 -3.89
C GLU A 97 -0.11 14.65 -3.74
N THR A 98 0.70 13.98 -4.56
CA THR A 98 0.87 12.53 -4.41
C THR A 98 1.58 12.20 -3.10
N SER A 99 2.58 12.98 -2.70
CA SER A 99 3.24 12.87 -1.40
C SER A 99 2.26 13.14 -0.24
N LEU A 100 1.48 14.23 -0.31
CA LEU A 100 0.41 14.51 0.66
C LEU A 100 -0.56 13.31 0.77
N GLY A 101 -0.94 12.72 -0.36
CA GLY A 101 -1.83 11.57 -0.42
C GLY A 101 -1.30 10.37 0.38
N TYR A 102 0.01 10.11 0.31
CA TYR A 102 0.62 9.03 1.10
C TYR A 102 0.61 9.29 2.61
N TYR A 103 0.62 10.55 3.06
CA TYR A 103 0.44 10.88 4.47
C TYR A 103 -1.02 10.84 4.94
N ILE A 104 -1.98 11.09 4.03
CA ILE A 104 -3.42 11.04 4.33
C ILE A 104 -3.95 9.60 4.33
N THR A 105 -3.43 8.72 3.46
CA THR A 105 -3.84 7.30 3.33
C THR A 105 -3.90 6.54 4.67
N PRO A 106 -2.88 6.62 5.55
CA PRO A 106 -2.93 6.07 6.90
C PRO A 106 -4.17 6.48 7.70
N LEU A 107 -4.51 7.78 7.67
CA LEU A 107 -5.62 8.36 8.42
C LEU A 107 -6.96 7.88 7.85
N CYS A 108 -7.11 7.83 6.52
CA CYS A 108 -8.30 7.27 5.88
C CYS A 108 -8.48 5.78 6.23
N THR A 109 -7.40 5.01 6.28
CA THR A 109 -7.44 3.59 6.67
C THR A 109 -7.91 3.44 8.12
N ILE A 110 -7.36 4.23 9.05
CA ILE A 110 -7.77 4.25 10.47
C ILE A 110 -9.25 4.64 10.60
N LEU A 111 -9.68 5.66 9.85
CA LEU A 111 -11.07 6.12 9.83
C LEU A 111 -12.03 5.02 9.41
N PHE A 112 -11.73 4.26 8.35
CA PHE A 112 -12.54 3.11 7.95
C PHE A 112 -12.59 2.01 9.03
N GLY A 113 -11.49 1.78 9.75
CA GLY A 113 -11.48 0.89 10.91
C GLY A 113 -12.48 1.30 11.97
N CYS A 114 -12.45 2.58 12.35
CA CYS A 114 -13.32 3.13 13.38
C CYS A 114 -14.79 3.16 12.95
N LEU A 115 -15.09 3.56 11.71
CA LEU A 115 -16.47 3.73 11.24
C LEU A 115 -17.14 2.40 10.88
N ILE A 116 -16.44 1.51 10.18
CA ILE A 116 -17.04 0.28 9.62
C ILE A 116 -16.96 -0.88 10.61
N PHE A 117 -15.80 -1.06 11.25
CA PHE A 117 -15.57 -2.17 12.18
C PHE A 117 -15.80 -1.78 13.64
N LYS A 118 -16.09 -0.50 13.92
CA LYS A 118 -16.28 0.03 15.28
C LYS A 118 -15.09 -0.28 16.18
N ASP A 119 -13.88 -0.26 15.60
CA ASP A 119 -12.63 -0.47 16.33
C ASP A 119 -12.54 0.55 17.48
N ARG A 120 -12.62 0.07 18.72
CA ARG A 120 -12.52 0.93 19.90
C ARG A 120 -11.08 1.35 20.14
N LEU A 121 -10.81 2.62 19.96
CA LEU A 121 -9.52 3.22 20.26
C LEU A 121 -9.34 3.36 21.77
N ARG A 122 -8.18 2.95 22.27
CA ARG A 122 -7.77 3.24 23.65
C ARG A 122 -7.27 4.67 23.74
N ARG A 123 -7.28 5.25 24.95
CA ARG A 123 -6.87 6.64 25.19
C ARG A 123 -5.52 6.99 24.56
N ALA A 124 -4.50 6.15 24.74
CA ALA A 124 -3.18 6.41 24.15
C ALA A 124 -3.16 6.29 22.61
N GLN A 125 -3.93 5.36 22.04
CA GLN A 125 -4.08 5.22 20.58
C GLN A 125 -4.80 6.44 19.99
N THR A 126 -5.80 6.99 20.69
CA THR A 126 -6.44 8.24 20.32
C THR A 126 -5.45 9.40 20.31
N ILE A 127 -4.62 9.54 21.34
CA ILE A 127 -3.56 10.57 21.40
C ILE A 127 -2.60 10.41 20.22
N SER A 128 -2.15 9.19 19.94
CA SER A 128 -1.29 8.87 18.81
C SER A 128 -1.90 9.31 17.46
N ILE A 129 -3.16 8.99 17.22
CA ILE A 129 -3.88 9.35 16.00
C ILE A 129 -4.04 10.87 15.92
N LEU A 130 -4.34 11.55 17.03
CA LEU A 130 -4.44 13.01 17.07
C LEU A 130 -3.10 13.69 16.73
N CYS A 131 -1.96 13.14 17.17
CA CYS A 131 -0.65 13.63 16.76
C CYS A 131 -0.45 13.51 15.25
N ALA A 132 -0.79 12.35 14.66
CA ALA A 132 -0.69 12.16 13.21
C ALA A 132 -1.62 13.10 12.43
N VAL A 133 -2.87 13.25 12.88
CA VAL A 133 -3.84 14.19 12.29
C VAL A 133 -3.33 15.63 12.37
N ALA A 134 -2.73 16.05 13.49
CA ALA A 134 -2.17 17.38 13.64
C ALA A 134 -0.99 17.61 12.67
N GLY A 135 -0.09 16.65 12.53
CA GLY A 135 1.03 16.73 11.58
C GLY A 135 0.56 16.85 10.13
N VAL A 136 -0.34 15.95 9.70
CA VAL A 136 -0.91 15.98 8.34
C VAL A 136 -1.75 17.24 8.13
N GLY A 137 -2.50 17.68 9.14
CA GLY A 137 -3.28 18.93 9.11
C GLY A 137 -2.39 20.17 8.94
N TYR A 138 -1.26 20.23 9.64
CA TYR A 138 -0.28 21.30 9.46
C TYR A 138 0.27 21.34 8.02
N MET A 139 0.60 20.17 7.48
CA MET A 139 1.06 20.05 6.09
C MET A 139 -0.01 20.46 5.07
N LEU A 140 -1.28 20.14 5.32
CA LEU A 140 -2.42 20.57 4.50
C LEU A 140 -2.63 22.09 4.54
N VAL A 141 -2.53 22.71 5.71
CA VAL A 141 -2.62 24.17 5.86
C VAL A 141 -1.46 24.85 5.12
N ALA A 142 -0.25 24.32 5.27
CA ALA A 142 0.93 24.84 4.56
C ALA A 142 0.83 24.67 3.03
N TYR A 143 0.09 23.66 2.55
CA TYR A 143 -0.16 23.47 1.12
C TYR A 143 -1.07 24.55 0.51
N GLY A 144 -1.94 25.18 1.32
CA GLY A 144 -2.68 26.39 0.96
C GLY A 144 -3.83 26.23 -0.04
N ARG A 145 -4.11 25.01 -0.54
CA ARG A 145 -5.23 24.70 -1.44
C ARG A 145 -5.79 23.31 -1.17
N LEU A 146 -7.00 23.01 -1.65
CA LEU A 146 -7.62 21.70 -1.49
C LEU A 146 -6.89 20.65 -2.36
N PRO A 147 -6.21 19.64 -1.78
CA PRO A 147 -5.43 18.68 -2.55
C PRO A 147 -6.32 17.50 -2.98
N TRP A 148 -7.14 17.72 -4.01
CA TRP A 148 -8.11 16.71 -4.43
C TRP A 148 -7.45 15.42 -4.93
N ILE A 149 -6.23 15.48 -5.50
CA ILE A 149 -5.50 14.29 -5.94
C ILE A 149 -5.04 13.49 -4.72
N ALA A 150 -4.51 14.18 -3.70
CA ALA A 150 -4.09 13.56 -2.45
C ALA A 150 -5.26 12.82 -1.78
N LEU A 151 -6.43 13.47 -1.73
CA LEU A 151 -7.65 12.89 -1.17
C LEU A 151 -8.15 11.70 -1.98
N ALA A 152 -8.16 11.80 -3.31
CA ALA A 152 -8.58 10.72 -4.19
C ALA A 152 -7.65 9.50 -4.07
N LEU A 153 -6.33 9.71 -4.02
CA LEU A 153 -5.35 8.65 -3.79
C LEU A 153 -5.53 7.99 -2.43
N ALA A 154 -5.66 8.79 -1.36
CA ALA A 154 -5.83 8.28 -0.01
C ALA A 154 -7.12 7.47 0.14
N PHE A 155 -8.24 8.01 -0.34
CA PHE A 155 -9.53 7.35 -0.24
C PHE A 155 -9.58 6.06 -1.07
N SER A 156 -9.09 6.08 -2.32
CA SER A 156 -9.09 4.89 -3.18
C SER A 156 -8.20 3.77 -2.63
N PHE A 157 -7.00 4.08 -2.13
CA PHE A 157 -6.12 3.04 -1.55
C PHE A 157 -6.66 2.48 -0.22
N SER A 158 -7.20 3.34 0.65
CA SER A 158 -7.86 2.89 1.87
C SER A 158 -9.13 2.08 1.58
N ALA A 159 -9.88 2.44 0.53
CA ALA A 159 -11.05 1.70 0.08
C ALA A 159 -10.66 0.32 -0.46
N TYR A 160 -9.56 0.22 -1.22
CA TYR A 160 -8.98 -1.07 -1.60
C TYR A 160 -8.66 -1.92 -0.36
N GLY A 161 -7.96 -1.36 0.63
CA GLY A 161 -7.68 -2.05 1.89
C GLY A 161 -8.95 -2.53 2.61
N LEU A 162 -9.99 -1.70 2.64
CA LEU A 162 -11.31 -2.03 3.21
C LEU A 162 -11.98 -3.19 2.46
N ILE A 163 -12.05 -3.13 1.12
CA ILE A 163 -12.63 -4.19 0.29
C ILE A 163 -11.89 -5.51 0.55
N ARG A 164 -10.56 -5.47 0.54
CA ARG A 164 -9.72 -6.65 0.78
C ARG A 164 -9.89 -7.23 2.18
N LYS A 165 -10.23 -6.41 3.17
CA LYS A 165 -10.55 -6.88 4.53
C LYS A 165 -11.92 -7.57 4.61
N ILE A 166 -12.92 -7.09 3.87
CA ILE A 166 -14.29 -7.62 3.91
C ILE A 166 -14.44 -8.89 3.05
N VAL A 167 -13.75 -8.94 1.91
CA VAL A 167 -13.84 -10.07 0.96
C VAL A 167 -13.21 -11.34 1.54
N ARG A 168 -14.02 -12.40 1.62
CA ARG A 168 -13.64 -13.74 2.10
C ARG A 168 -12.97 -14.57 1.01
N VAL A 169 -11.85 -14.08 0.50
CA VAL A 169 -11.00 -14.81 -0.48
C VAL A 169 -9.61 -14.91 0.10
N MET A 170 -8.81 -15.90 -0.28
CA MET A 170 -7.40 -15.90 0.11
C MET A 170 -6.62 -14.77 -0.60
N ALA A 171 -5.53 -14.29 0.02
CA ALA A 171 -4.80 -13.13 -0.51
C ALA A 171 -4.30 -13.36 -1.96
N LEU A 172 -3.73 -14.54 -2.22
CA LEU A 172 -3.08 -14.87 -3.49
C LEU A 172 -4.08 -15.08 -4.66
N PRO A 173 -5.12 -15.93 -4.58
CA PRO A 173 -6.12 -16.06 -5.65
C PRO A 173 -6.84 -14.74 -5.95
N GLY A 174 -7.19 -13.98 -4.91
CA GLY A 174 -7.85 -12.68 -5.10
C GLY A 174 -6.95 -11.66 -5.78
N LEU A 175 -5.64 -11.66 -5.49
CA LEU A 175 -4.68 -10.77 -6.16
C LEU A 175 -4.44 -11.21 -7.61
N PHE A 176 -4.46 -12.52 -7.89
CA PHE A 176 -4.38 -13.03 -9.27
C PHE A 176 -5.50 -12.47 -10.14
N ILE A 177 -6.76 -12.58 -9.71
CA ILE A 177 -7.92 -12.03 -10.42
C ILE A 177 -7.78 -10.53 -10.69
N GLU A 178 -7.37 -9.75 -9.67
CA GLU A 178 -7.14 -8.31 -9.81
C GLU A 178 -6.06 -8.02 -10.87
N THR A 179 -4.92 -8.70 -10.80
CA THR A 179 -3.81 -8.49 -11.75
C THR A 179 -4.11 -9.01 -13.15
N LEU A 180 -4.87 -10.10 -13.28
CA LEU A 180 -5.32 -10.63 -14.57
C LEU A 180 -6.25 -9.65 -15.26
N PHE A 181 -7.20 -9.07 -14.51
CA PHE A 181 -8.08 -8.02 -15.01
C PHE A 181 -7.29 -6.80 -15.49
N LEU A 182 -6.31 -6.32 -14.70
CA LEU A 182 -5.47 -5.18 -15.06
C LEU A 182 -4.46 -5.50 -16.19
N THR A 183 -4.14 -6.77 -16.41
CA THR A 183 -3.26 -7.19 -17.51
C THR A 183 -3.89 -6.93 -18.87
N ILE A 184 -5.22 -6.98 -18.98
CA ILE A 184 -5.94 -6.73 -20.24
C ILE A 184 -5.63 -5.33 -20.79
N PRO A 185 -5.96 -4.22 -20.08
CA PRO A 185 -5.64 -2.89 -20.58
C PRO A 185 -4.13 -2.64 -20.69
N ALA A 186 -3.31 -3.28 -19.85
CA ALA A 186 -1.85 -3.17 -19.93
C ALA A 186 -1.29 -3.74 -21.24
N LEU A 187 -1.74 -4.93 -21.66
CA LEU A 187 -1.36 -5.55 -22.93
C LEU A 187 -1.90 -4.75 -24.11
N THR A 188 -3.15 -4.30 -24.04
CA THR A 188 -3.74 -3.44 -25.07
C THR A 188 -2.90 -2.18 -25.30
N TYR A 189 -2.46 -1.52 -24.24
CA TYR A 189 -1.58 -0.35 -24.35
C TYR A 189 -0.21 -0.71 -24.95
N LEU A 190 0.49 -1.70 -24.39
CA LEU A 190 1.87 -2.01 -24.81
C LEU A 190 1.95 -2.53 -26.25
N ILE A 191 0.98 -3.33 -26.69
CA ILE A 191 0.99 -3.93 -28.03
C ILE A 191 0.36 -2.97 -29.06
N GLY A 192 -0.69 -2.25 -28.67
CA GLY A 192 -1.51 -1.47 -29.60
C GLY A 192 -1.14 0.00 -29.73
N TYR A 193 -0.52 0.61 -28.72
CA TYR A 193 -0.38 2.07 -28.64
C TYR A 193 1.03 2.55 -28.27
N ALA A 194 1.73 1.83 -27.41
CA ALA A 194 3.05 2.23 -26.95
C ALA A 194 4.08 2.08 -28.09
N PRO A 195 4.97 3.07 -28.28
CA PRO A 195 6.12 2.91 -29.15
C PRO A 195 6.93 1.67 -28.77
N VAL A 196 7.39 0.90 -29.76
CA VAL A 196 8.09 -0.39 -29.53
C VAL A 196 9.27 -0.24 -28.56
N GLN A 197 10.02 0.85 -28.63
CA GLN A 197 11.17 1.10 -27.76
C GLN A 197 10.78 1.41 -26.31
N GLU A 198 9.58 1.96 -26.09
CA GLU A 198 9.03 2.24 -24.75
C GLU A 198 8.37 0.99 -24.16
N ALA A 199 7.72 0.20 -25.01
CA ALA A 199 7.08 -1.07 -24.63
C ALA A 199 8.09 -2.21 -24.44
N PHE A 200 9.19 -2.19 -25.18
CA PHE A 200 10.24 -3.21 -25.14
C PHE A 200 11.60 -2.54 -25.31
N PRO A 201 12.16 -1.97 -24.23
CA PRO A 201 13.44 -1.30 -24.30
C PRO A 201 14.54 -2.23 -24.84
N PRO A 202 15.46 -1.72 -25.68
CA PRO A 202 16.48 -2.55 -26.32
C PRO A 202 17.47 -3.14 -25.32
N THR A 203 17.67 -2.46 -24.18
CA THR A 203 18.64 -2.84 -23.16
C THR A 203 18.15 -4.05 -22.32
N PRO A 204 18.87 -5.19 -22.34
CA PRO A 204 18.44 -6.38 -21.61
C PRO A 204 18.30 -6.20 -20.10
N SER A 205 19.20 -5.43 -19.47
CA SER A 205 19.13 -5.12 -18.03
C SER A 205 17.87 -4.34 -17.67
N LEU A 206 17.45 -3.40 -18.53
CA LEU A 206 16.23 -2.63 -18.34
C LEU A 206 14.97 -3.49 -18.49
N ARG A 207 14.98 -4.45 -19.43
CA ARG A 207 13.90 -5.45 -19.53
C ARG A 207 13.82 -6.32 -18.27
N LEU A 208 14.95 -6.77 -17.74
CA LEU A 208 14.98 -7.55 -16.49
C LEU A 208 14.48 -6.71 -15.29
N LEU A 209 14.84 -5.42 -15.25
CA LEU A 209 14.28 -4.49 -14.29
C LEU A 209 12.75 -4.39 -14.44
N LEU A 210 12.22 -4.16 -15.64
CA LEU A 210 10.77 -4.14 -15.87
C LEU A 210 10.07 -5.46 -15.50
N MET A 211 10.71 -6.61 -15.74
CA MET A 211 10.21 -7.92 -15.31
C MET A 211 10.16 -8.04 -13.77
N SER A 212 11.25 -7.66 -13.09
CA SER A 212 11.31 -7.67 -11.62
C SER A 212 10.33 -6.68 -10.98
N ALA A 213 9.80 -5.71 -11.73
CA ALA A 213 8.81 -4.77 -11.23
C ALA A 213 7.49 -5.47 -10.87
N GLY A 214 7.21 -6.60 -11.55
CA GLY A 214 6.11 -7.50 -11.20
C GLY A 214 6.25 -8.05 -9.78
N VAL A 215 7.45 -8.50 -9.40
CA VAL A 215 7.79 -8.99 -8.04
C VAL A 215 7.76 -7.85 -7.03
N ALA A 216 8.38 -6.72 -7.37
CA ALA A 216 8.47 -5.52 -6.55
C ALA A 216 7.08 -4.94 -6.21
N THR A 217 6.07 -5.24 -7.03
CA THR A 217 4.68 -4.81 -6.83
C THR A 217 3.83 -5.89 -6.16
N SER A 218 3.89 -7.13 -6.64
CA SER A 218 2.98 -8.20 -6.19
C SER A 218 3.29 -8.69 -4.78
N LEU A 219 4.56 -8.79 -4.38
CA LEU A 219 4.92 -9.28 -3.05
C LEU A 219 4.45 -8.32 -1.94
N PRO A 220 4.70 -7.00 -2.01
CA PRO A 220 4.15 -6.07 -1.01
C PRO A 220 2.63 -6.04 -1.00
N LEU A 221 1.97 -6.11 -2.17
CA LEU A 221 0.49 -6.16 -2.23
C LEU A 221 -0.08 -7.45 -1.61
N TRP A 222 0.55 -8.59 -1.89
CA TRP A 222 0.18 -9.85 -1.26
C TRP A 222 0.31 -9.75 0.26
N ALA A 223 1.45 -9.24 0.74
CA ALA A 223 1.71 -9.08 2.17
C ALA A 223 0.75 -8.08 2.83
N PHE A 224 0.44 -6.97 2.16
CA PHE A 224 -0.57 -5.99 2.59
C PHE A 224 -1.96 -6.62 2.67
N THR A 225 -2.41 -7.33 1.62
CA THR A 225 -3.76 -7.92 1.60
C THR A 225 -3.92 -9.06 2.60
N TYR A 226 -2.84 -9.82 2.86
CA TYR A 226 -2.80 -10.77 3.96
C TYR A 226 -2.93 -10.05 5.31
N SER A 227 -2.18 -8.96 5.51
CA SER A 227 -2.21 -8.17 6.75
C SER A 227 -3.56 -7.50 6.99
N ALA A 228 -4.18 -6.94 5.96
CA ALA A 228 -5.48 -6.26 6.05
C ALA A 228 -6.60 -7.20 6.56
N LYS A 229 -6.53 -8.48 6.19
CA LYS A 229 -7.46 -9.52 6.68
C LYS A 229 -7.23 -9.87 8.14
N ASN A 230 -5.97 -9.85 8.59
CA ASN A 230 -5.58 -10.40 9.89
C ASN A 230 -5.32 -9.34 10.98
N LEU A 231 -5.17 -8.06 10.61
CA LEU A 231 -4.99 -6.94 11.54
C LEU A 231 -6.22 -6.02 11.54
N SER A 232 -6.39 -5.23 12.61
CA SER A 232 -7.35 -4.12 12.58
C SER A 232 -6.90 -3.05 11.59
N LEU A 233 -7.85 -2.35 10.97
CA LEU A 233 -7.49 -1.27 10.03
C LEU A 233 -6.79 -0.12 10.75
N VAL A 234 -7.08 0.08 12.04
CA VAL A 234 -6.33 1.01 12.90
C VAL A 234 -4.85 0.65 12.94
N THR A 235 -4.53 -0.61 13.26
CA THR A 235 -3.13 -1.07 13.32
C THR A 235 -2.46 -0.96 11.95
N LEU A 236 -3.15 -1.40 10.90
CA LEU A 236 -2.63 -1.34 9.54
C LEU A 236 -2.35 0.10 9.10
N GLY A 237 -3.26 1.04 9.39
CA GLY A 237 -3.08 2.44 9.06
C GLY A 237 -1.95 3.10 9.85
N VAL A 238 -1.76 2.77 11.14
CA VAL A 238 -0.59 3.26 11.89
C VAL A 238 0.72 2.77 11.28
N LEU A 239 0.80 1.49 10.90
CA LEU A 239 1.98 0.93 10.24
C LEU A 239 2.22 1.52 8.84
N GLN A 240 1.17 1.97 8.14
CA GLN A 240 1.33 2.60 6.81
C GLN A 240 2.22 3.83 6.85
N PHE A 241 2.32 4.55 7.98
CA PHE A 241 3.21 5.72 8.11
C PHE A 241 4.70 5.40 7.92
N ILE A 242 5.10 4.12 7.99
CA ILE A 242 6.47 3.67 7.72
C ILE A 242 6.86 3.99 6.26
N ALA A 243 5.96 3.74 5.30
CA ALA A 243 6.25 3.92 3.88
C ALA A 243 6.58 5.38 3.51
N PRO A 244 5.73 6.39 3.77
CA PRO A 244 6.06 7.78 3.47
C PRO A 244 7.24 8.29 4.32
N SER A 245 7.46 7.77 5.53
CA SER A 245 8.64 8.12 6.34
C SER A 245 9.94 7.65 5.68
N LEU A 246 9.99 6.42 5.18
CA LEU A 246 11.16 5.90 4.46
C LEU A 246 11.39 6.63 3.14
N ALA A 247 10.32 6.90 2.38
CA ALA A 247 10.41 7.68 1.15
C ALA A 247 10.96 9.09 1.42
N PHE A 248 10.49 9.73 2.50
CA PHE A 248 11.00 11.01 2.96
C PHE A 248 12.49 10.97 3.32
N LEU A 249 12.90 9.97 4.11
CA LEU A 249 14.31 9.78 4.47
C LEU A 249 15.19 9.55 3.24
N LEU A 250 14.71 8.80 2.24
CA LEU A 250 15.41 8.63 0.97
C LEU A 250 15.55 9.97 0.21
N GLY A 251 14.46 10.74 0.10
CA GLY A 251 14.47 12.07 -0.53
C GLY A 251 15.52 13.00 0.09
N VAL A 252 15.53 13.11 1.42
CA VAL A 252 16.44 14.00 2.16
C VAL A 252 17.88 13.49 2.13
N PHE A 253 18.13 12.24 2.53
CA PHE A 253 19.49 11.77 2.75
C PHE A 253 20.17 11.26 1.49
N ALA A 254 19.46 10.51 0.64
CA ALA A 254 20.01 9.92 -0.56
C ALA A 254 19.91 10.86 -1.77
N TYR A 255 18.81 11.61 -1.90
CA TYR A 255 18.57 12.48 -3.07
C TYR A 255 18.78 13.97 -2.81
N LYS A 256 19.11 14.35 -1.57
CA LYS A 256 19.41 15.73 -1.17
C LYS A 256 18.29 16.71 -1.53
N GLU A 257 17.04 16.24 -1.48
CA GLU A 257 15.88 17.09 -1.68
C GLU A 257 15.74 18.11 -0.54
N SER A 258 15.13 19.25 -0.84
CA SER A 258 14.95 20.35 0.11
C SER A 258 14.13 19.93 1.33
N PHE A 259 14.76 19.96 2.49
CA PHE A 259 14.14 19.71 3.78
C PHE A 259 13.51 20.99 4.32
N THR A 260 12.18 21.02 4.44
CA THR A 260 11.43 22.18 4.93
C THR A 260 11.04 22.00 6.39
N SER A 261 10.80 23.11 7.08
CA SER A 261 10.22 23.08 8.44
C SER A 261 8.86 22.39 8.48
N VAL A 262 8.08 22.47 7.39
CA VAL A 262 6.79 21.78 7.24
C VAL A 262 6.96 20.27 7.32
N HIS A 263 7.92 19.73 6.58
CA HIS A 263 8.21 18.30 6.60
C HIS A 263 8.72 17.85 7.98
N LEU A 264 9.59 18.63 8.63
CA LEU A 264 10.10 18.31 9.96
C LEU A 264 8.98 18.19 11.00
N VAL A 265 8.11 19.20 11.10
CA VAL A 265 7.01 19.21 12.07
C VAL A 265 6.07 18.04 11.81
N THR A 266 5.70 17.81 10.55
CA THR A 266 4.85 16.68 10.15
C THR A 266 5.46 15.34 10.55
N PHE A 267 6.75 15.15 10.26
CA PHE A 267 7.49 13.95 10.61
C PHE A 267 7.54 13.74 12.12
N VAL A 268 7.90 14.77 12.89
CA VAL A 268 7.96 14.68 14.36
C VAL A 268 6.59 14.32 14.94
N CYS A 269 5.51 14.99 14.51
CA CYS A 269 4.16 14.69 14.97
C CYS A 269 3.75 13.23 14.71
N ILE A 270 3.99 12.73 13.49
CA ILE A 270 3.68 11.34 13.12
C ILE A 270 4.50 10.35 13.95
N TRP A 271 5.80 10.59 14.10
CA TRP A 271 6.69 9.67 14.83
C TRP A 271 6.45 9.69 16.33
N THR A 272 6.15 10.83 16.93
CA THR A 272 5.67 10.90 18.32
C THR A 272 4.42 10.04 18.49
N GLY A 273 3.43 10.18 17.58
CA GLY A 273 2.25 9.33 17.60
C GLY A 273 2.58 7.85 17.46
N LEU A 274 3.47 7.49 16.53
CA LEU A 274 3.85 6.10 16.28
C LEU A 274 4.56 5.47 17.49
N VAL A 275 5.43 6.22 18.17
CA VAL A 275 6.08 5.78 19.41
C VAL A 275 5.04 5.55 20.52
N ILE A 276 4.11 6.48 20.72
CA ILE A 276 3.03 6.33 21.71
C ILE A 276 2.20 5.06 21.43
N TYR A 277 1.82 4.85 20.16
CA TYR A 277 1.05 3.67 19.76
C TYR A 277 1.81 2.37 20.01
N SER A 278 3.10 2.34 19.63
CA SER A 278 3.94 1.16 19.74
C SER A 278 4.18 0.77 21.20
N VAL A 279 4.50 1.76 22.04
CA VAL A 279 4.72 1.56 23.49
C VAL A 279 3.43 1.09 24.16
N GLU A 280 2.29 1.71 23.87
CA GLU A 280 1.03 1.26 24.46
C GLU A 280 0.65 -0.16 24.03
N THR A 281 0.80 -0.48 22.74
CA THR A 281 0.50 -1.81 22.21
C THR A 281 1.37 -2.87 22.89
N TRP A 282 2.65 -2.57 23.09
CA TRP A 282 3.61 -3.47 23.75
C TRP A 282 3.31 -3.65 25.24
N LEU A 283 3.06 -2.55 25.97
CA LEU A 283 2.69 -2.61 27.39
C LEU A 283 1.40 -3.41 27.59
N HIS A 284 0.40 -3.18 26.76
CA HIS A 284 -0.85 -3.92 26.85
C HIS A 284 -0.66 -5.41 26.57
N TYR A 285 0.13 -5.77 25.56
CA TYR A 285 0.44 -7.17 25.26
C TYR A 285 1.08 -7.89 26.46
N ARG A 286 2.04 -7.22 27.13
CA ARG A 286 2.69 -7.75 28.34
C ARG A 286 1.72 -7.95 29.50
N HIS A 287 0.83 -6.98 29.76
CA HIS A 287 -0.16 -7.09 30.82
C HIS A 287 -1.14 -8.24 30.59
N THR A 288 -1.59 -8.47 29.36
CA THR A 288 -2.50 -9.59 29.05
C THR A 288 -1.84 -10.96 29.10
N HIS A 289 -0.53 -11.07 28.82
CA HIS A 289 0.18 -12.36 28.87
C HIS A 289 0.67 -12.75 30.28
N HIS A 290 0.97 -11.78 31.15
CA HIS A 290 1.34 -12.09 32.53
C HIS A 290 0.15 -12.63 33.36
N HIS A 291 -1.08 -12.24 33.03
CA HIS A 291 -2.28 -12.72 33.72
C HIS A 291 -2.69 -14.14 33.33
N THR A 292 -2.41 -14.60 32.11
CA THR A 292 -2.74 -15.97 31.69
C THR A 292 -1.78 -17.01 32.26
N MET A 293 -0.49 -16.68 32.39
CA MET A 293 0.49 -17.61 33.01
C MET A 293 0.28 -17.76 34.52
N THR A 294 -0.18 -16.73 35.22
CA THR A 294 -0.44 -16.81 36.68
C THR A 294 -1.74 -17.53 37.04
N SER A 295 -2.65 -17.73 36.07
CA SER A 295 -3.90 -18.48 36.28
C SER A 295 -3.84 -19.95 35.86
N GLU A 296 -2.83 -20.37 35.09
CA GLU A 296 -2.60 -21.79 34.77
C GLU A 296 -1.75 -22.50 35.84
N ASP A 297 -1.04 -21.74 36.67
CA ASP A 297 -0.19 -22.23 37.78
C ASP A 297 -0.89 -22.24 39.15
N ALA A 298 -2.20 -21.93 39.23
CA ALA A 298 -3.02 -21.89 40.44
C ALA A 298 -4.20 -22.87 40.37
#